data_AF-A0A093QM24-F1
#
_entry.id   AF-A0A093QM24-F1
#
_cell.length_a   1.000
_cell.length_b   1.000
_cell.length_c   1.000
_cell.angle_alpha   90.00
_cell.angle_beta   90.00
_cell.angle_gamma   90.00
#
_symmetry.space_group_name_H-M   'P 1'
#
loop_
_entity.id
_entity.type
_entity.pdbx_description
1 polymer ?
#
loop_
_entity_poly.entity_id
_entity_poly.type
_entity_poly.pdbx_seq_one_letter_code
_entity_poly.pdbx_strand_id
1 'polypeptide(L)'
;SIFRVVFHDRRLQYTEHQQLEGWRVFPTCAPADIPMSVGIIDPRANPTQLNTVEFLWDPSKRTSVFIQVHCISTEFTMRKHGGEKGVPFRVQIDTFKENENGEYTEHLHSASCQIKVFK
;
A
#
# COMPACT_ATOMS: atom_id res chain seq x y z
N SER A 1 -10.60 6.44 -2.18
CA SER A 1 -10.15 5.13 -1.69
C SER A 1 -8.72 5.22 -1.18
N ILE A 2 -8.39 4.42 -0.18
CA ILE A 2 -7.08 4.34 0.45
C ILE A 2 -6.49 2.97 0.15
N PHE A 3 -5.34 2.95 -0.48
CA PHE A 3 -4.54 1.78 -0.79
C PHE A 3 -3.38 1.64 0.18
N ARG A 4 -3.15 0.43 0.69
CA ARG A 4 -2.07 0.12 1.65
C ARG A 4 -1.37 -1.18 1.33
N VAL A 5 -0.05 -1.19 1.51
CA VAL A 5 0.75 -2.42 1.57
C VAL A 5 1.14 -2.65 3.03
N VAL A 6 0.71 -3.76 3.61
CA VAL A 6 0.98 -4.08 5.01
C VAL A 6 1.52 -5.50 5.15
N PHE A 7 2.12 -5.82 6.30
CA PHE A 7 2.43 -7.21 6.60
C PHE A 7 1.15 -8.05 6.73
N HIS A 8 1.13 -9.22 6.10
CA HIS A 8 0.02 -10.15 6.29
C HIS A 8 0.09 -10.83 7.68
N ASP A 9 1.31 -11.08 8.16
CA ASP A 9 1.53 -11.67 9.49
C ASP A 9 1.27 -10.64 10.60
N ARG A 10 0.32 -10.97 11.48
CA ARG A 10 -0.09 -10.12 12.60
C ARG A 10 1.06 -9.80 13.56
N ARG A 11 2.04 -10.71 13.76
CA ARG A 11 3.20 -10.43 14.62
C ARG A 11 4.04 -9.28 14.08
N LEU A 12 4.17 -9.20 12.76
CA LEU A 12 4.95 -8.17 12.09
C LEU A 12 4.18 -6.86 11.96
N GLN A 13 2.85 -6.88 12.03
CA GLN A 13 2.05 -5.64 12.11
C GLN A 13 2.36 -4.83 13.38
N TYR A 14 2.64 -5.48 14.51
CA TYR A 14 3.02 -4.78 15.75
C TYR A 14 4.38 -4.07 15.66
N THR A 15 5.27 -4.55 14.79
CA THR A 15 6.60 -3.98 14.57
C THR A 15 6.70 -3.27 13.21
N GLU A 16 5.56 -3.08 12.52
CA GLU A 16 5.51 -2.56 11.15
C GLU A 16 6.14 -1.18 11.05
N HIS A 17 5.87 -0.32 12.03
CA HIS A 17 6.47 1.01 12.09
C HIS A 17 8.00 0.95 12.11
N GLN A 18 8.59 0.09 12.95
CA GLN A 18 10.04 -0.08 13.07
C GLN A 18 10.66 -0.67 11.79
N GLN A 19 9.96 -1.62 11.15
CA GLN A 19 10.40 -2.21 9.89
C GLN A 19 10.34 -1.19 8.74
N LEU A 20 9.30 -0.35 8.70
CA LEU A 20 9.12 0.74 7.73
C LEU A 20 10.07 1.92 7.97
N GLU A 21 10.50 2.17 9.21
CA GLU A 21 11.53 3.16 9.51
C GLU A 21 12.90 2.77 8.96
N GLY A 22 13.28 1.48 9.07
CA GLY A 22 14.48 0.95 8.40
C GLY A 22 14.43 1.06 6.87
N TRP A 23 13.23 1.25 6.34
CA TRP A 23 12.94 1.46 4.92
C TRP A 23 13.00 2.91 4.47
N ARG A 24 12.86 3.90 5.37
CA ARG A 24 13.01 5.33 5.03
C ARG A 24 14.38 5.67 4.45
N VAL A 25 15.37 4.81 4.70
CA VAL A 25 16.75 4.93 4.21
C VAL A 25 16.86 4.51 2.73
N PHE A 26 15.87 3.79 2.20
CA PHE A 26 15.77 3.43 0.79
C PHE A 26 14.73 4.34 0.12
N PRO A 27 15.12 5.10 -0.92
CA PRO A 27 14.18 5.93 -1.65
C PRO A 27 13.22 4.99 -2.39
N THR A 28 12.00 5.44 -2.67
CA THR A 28 10.98 4.71 -3.45
C THR A 28 10.20 3.67 -2.66
N CYS A 29 9.24 4.14 -1.87
CA CYS A 29 7.95 3.47 -1.84
C CYS A 29 6.93 4.57 -2.09
N ALA A 30 6.73 4.88 -3.38
CA ALA A 30 5.62 5.69 -3.84
C ALA A 30 4.61 4.70 -4.41
N PRO A 31 3.48 4.41 -3.72
CA PRO A 31 2.57 3.34 -4.12
C PRO A 31 1.75 3.61 -5.40
N ALA A 32 2.20 4.45 -6.33
CA ALA A 32 1.51 4.62 -7.60
C ALA A 32 2.48 5.03 -8.71
N ASP A 33 2.57 4.21 -9.77
CA ASP A 33 3.03 4.66 -11.08
C ASP A 33 1.88 5.45 -11.71
N ILE A 34 1.75 6.70 -11.28
CA ILE A 34 0.69 7.64 -11.69
C ILE A 34 0.54 7.72 -13.23
N PRO A 35 1.61 7.71 -14.05
CA PRO A 35 1.49 7.83 -15.51
C PRO A 35 0.72 6.68 -16.19
N MET A 36 0.73 5.47 -15.63
CA MET A 36 0.01 4.33 -16.21
C MET A 36 -1.44 4.19 -15.70
N SER A 37 -1.77 4.92 -14.63
CA SER A 37 -3.06 4.84 -13.99
C SER A 37 -4.14 5.60 -14.77
N VAL A 38 -5.38 5.10 -14.73
CA VAL A 38 -6.52 5.65 -15.47
C VAL A 38 -7.63 6.00 -14.49
N GLY A 39 -8.21 7.20 -14.62
CA GLY A 39 -9.38 7.59 -13.81
C GLY A 39 -9.11 7.82 -12.32
N ILE A 40 -7.84 7.99 -11.95
CA ILE A 40 -7.42 8.45 -10.62
C ILE A 40 -7.47 9.98 -10.59
N ILE A 41 -8.01 10.54 -9.51
CA ILE A 41 -8.12 11.97 -9.26
C ILE A 41 -7.42 12.26 -7.92
N ASP A 42 -6.67 13.36 -7.85
CA ASP A 42 -5.97 13.82 -6.64
C ASP A 42 -5.23 12.70 -5.86
N PRO A 43 -4.22 12.03 -6.46
CA PRO A 43 -3.45 11.03 -5.74
C PRO A 43 -2.61 11.70 -4.65
N ARG A 44 -2.82 11.30 -3.39
CA ARG A 44 -2.12 11.79 -2.22
C ARG A 44 -1.28 10.69 -1.58
N ALA A 45 0.01 10.96 -1.42
CA ALA A 45 0.94 10.11 -0.68
C ALA A 45 1.56 10.93 0.45
N ASN A 46 1.45 10.46 1.68
CA ASN A 46 2.09 11.10 2.81
C ASN A 46 3.55 10.62 2.92
N PRO A 47 4.56 11.51 2.88
CA PRO A 47 5.97 11.11 3.00
C PRO A 47 6.30 10.31 4.28
N THR A 48 5.48 10.43 5.32
CA THR A 48 5.64 9.69 6.57
C THR A 48 4.96 8.32 6.58
N GLN A 49 4.05 8.07 5.64
CA GLN A 49 3.28 6.82 5.46
C GLN A 49 3.59 6.21 4.09
N LEU A 50 4.85 5.77 3.93
CA LEU A 50 5.41 5.26 2.67
C LEU A 50 4.61 4.12 2.03
N ASN A 51 3.85 3.37 2.83
CA ASN A 51 3.08 2.22 2.38
C ASN A 51 1.62 2.54 2.03
N THR A 52 1.23 3.82 2.01
CA THR A 52 -0.16 4.26 1.85
C THR A 52 -0.29 5.27 0.72
N VAL A 53 -1.29 5.09 -0.14
CA VAL A 53 -1.72 6.09 -1.13
C VAL A 53 -3.22 6.25 -1.03
N GLU A 54 -3.67 7.50 -1.10
CA GLU A 54 -5.06 7.86 -1.18
C GLU A 54 -5.36 8.47 -2.55
N PHE A 55 -6.55 8.24 -3.06
CA PHE A 55 -7.00 8.87 -4.30
C PHE A 55 -8.52 8.90 -4.41
N LEU A 56 -9.01 9.85 -5.19
CA LEU A 56 -10.39 9.94 -5.62
C LEU A 56 -10.59 9.24 -6.97
N TRP A 57 -11.81 8.78 -7.23
CA TRP A 57 -12.20 8.18 -8.50
C TRP A 57 -13.71 8.26 -8.69
N ASP A 58 -14.16 8.21 -9.93
CA ASP A 58 -15.57 8.27 -10.30
C ASP A 58 -16.11 6.85 -10.53
N PRO A 59 -17.08 6.37 -9.73
CA PRO A 59 -17.62 5.02 -9.88
C PRO A 59 -18.39 4.79 -11.18
N SER A 60 -18.78 5.86 -11.89
CA SER A 60 -19.42 5.77 -13.21
C SER A 60 -18.41 5.61 -14.35
N LYS A 61 -17.11 5.75 -14.08
CA LYS A 61 -16.03 5.69 -15.08
C LYS A 61 -15.12 4.49 -14.83
N ARG A 62 -14.36 4.14 -15.87
CA ARG A 62 -13.29 3.14 -15.74
C ARG A 62 -12.14 3.72 -14.93
N THR A 63 -11.77 3.04 -13.84
CA THR A 63 -10.62 3.36 -13.02
C THR A 63 -9.66 2.18 -12.92
N SER A 64 -8.36 2.44 -13.02
CA SER A 64 -7.29 1.46 -12.88
C SER A 64 -6.08 2.11 -12.22
N VAL A 65 -5.51 1.43 -11.22
CA VAL A 65 -4.35 1.91 -10.47
C VAL A 65 -3.16 1.01 -10.74
N PHE A 66 -2.03 1.58 -11.12
CA PHE A 66 -0.76 0.87 -11.26
C PHE A 66 0.10 1.14 -10.03
N ILE A 67 0.59 0.07 -9.41
CA ILE A 67 1.22 0.12 -8.09
C ILE A 67 2.53 -0.65 -8.17
N GLN A 68 3.61 0.04 -7.82
CA GLN A 68 4.92 -0.57 -7.69
C GLN A 68 5.23 -0.83 -6.22
N VAL A 69 5.54 -2.09 -5.89
CA VAL A 69 5.97 -2.48 -4.55
C VAL A 69 7.47 -2.68 -4.60
N HIS A 70 8.21 -1.80 -3.94
CA HIS A 70 9.66 -1.79 -3.98
C HIS A 70 10.31 -2.75 -2.99
N CYS A 71 9.54 -3.32 -2.06
CA CYS A 71 10.02 -4.24 -1.04
C CYS A 71 9.95 -5.69 -1.48
N ILE A 72 11.04 -6.44 -1.29
CA ILE A 72 11.02 -7.89 -1.54
C ILE A 72 10.71 -8.63 -0.24
N SER A 73 9.92 -9.71 -0.35
CA SER A 73 9.43 -10.46 0.81
C SER A 73 10.57 -11.05 1.69
N THR A 74 11.76 -11.25 1.14
CA THR A 74 12.92 -11.79 1.86
C THR A 74 13.75 -10.73 2.61
N GLU A 75 13.47 -9.44 2.45
CA GLU A 75 14.18 -8.39 3.24
C GLU A 75 13.77 -8.38 4.70
N PHE A 76 12.60 -8.94 5.01
CA PHE A 76 11.99 -8.96 6.33
C PHE A 76 12.13 -10.32 7.04
N THR A 77 12.98 -11.21 6.52
CA THR A 77 13.30 -12.47 7.19
C THR A 77 14.48 -12.30 8.15
N MET A 78 14.56 -13.13 9.20
CA MET A 78 15.62 -13.02 10.21
C MET A 78 17.01 -13.24 9.60
N ARG A 79 17.10 -14.12 8.59
CA ARG A 79 18.32 -14.32 7.81
C ARG A 79 18.16 -13.61 6.47
N LYS A 80 18.90 -12.52 6.29
CA LYS A 80 18.98 -11.76 5.01
C LYS A 80 19.70 -12.53 3.90
N HIS A 81 20.32 -13.67 4.23
CA HIS A 81 20.96 -14.58 3.29
C HIS A 81 19.93 -15.63 2.86
N GLY A 82 19.84 -15.90 1.55
CA GLY A 82 18.76 -16.65 0.92
C GLY A 82 18.46 -18.03 1.52
N GLY A 83 17.26 -18.53 1.26
CA GLY A 83 16.78 -19.85 1.70
C GLY A 83 15.59 -19.81 2.66
N GLU A 84 15.30 -18.68 3.29
CA GLU A 84 14.09 -18.52 4.12
C GLU A 84 12.86 -18.16 3.28
N LYS A 85 11.69 -18.66 3.71
CA LYS A 85 10.40 -18.30 3.12
C LYS A 85 10.14 -16.83 3.39
N GLY A 86 10.22 -16.00 2.35
CA GLY A 86 9.91 -14.56 2.46
C GLY A 86 8.55 -14.27 3.10
N VAL A 87 8.48 -13.16 3.82
CA VAL A 87 7.30 -12.67 4.54
C VAL A 87 6.20 -12.26 3.54
N PRO A 88 4.98 -12.78 3.67
CA PRO A 88 3.88 -12.35 2.82
C PRO A 88 3.39 -10.95 3.18
N PHE A 89 3.09 -10.15 2.15
CA PHE A 89 2.40 -8.88 2.33
C PHE A 89 0.93 -9.03 2.02
N ARG A 90 0.15 -8.03 2.43
CA ARG A 90 -1.23 -7.83 2.08
C ARG A 90 -1.35 -6.47 1.42
N VAL A 91 -1.88 -6.48 0.22
CA VAL A 91 -2.43 -5.30 -0.42
C VAL A 91 -3.85 -5.13 0.09
N GLN A 92 -4.18 -3.97 0.63
CA GLN A 92 -5.51 -3.64 1.13
C GLN A 92 -6.01 -2.35 0.47
N ILE A 93 -7.28 -2.36 0.09
CA ILE A 93 -7.99 -1.16 -0.36
C ILE A 93 -9.23 -0.95 0.48
N ASP A 94 -9.38 0.27 0.99
CA ASP A 94 -10.56 0.71 1.71
C ASP A 94 -11.20 1.87 0.94
N THR A 95 -12.49 1.75 0.66
CA THR A 95 -13.26 2.76 -0.07
C THR A 95 -14.20 3.44 0.89
N PHE A 96 -14.17 4.75 0.87
CA PHE A 96 -14.98 5.63 1.70
C PHE A 96 -15.81 6.54 0.80
N LYS A 97 -16.97 6.93 1.28
CA LYS A 97 -17.76 8.01 0.69
C LYS A 97 -17.22 9.35 1.18
N GLU A 98 -17.08 10.29 0.26
CA GLU A 98 -16.80 11.68 0.59
C GLU A 98 -18.10 12.36 1.03
N ASN A 99 -18.06 13.08 2.16
CA ASN A 99 -19.18 13.90 2.62
C ASN A 99 -19.15 15.28 1.95
N GLU A 100 -20.17 16.12 2.20
CA GLU A 100 -20.28 17.45 1.60
C GLU A 100 -19.11 18.40 1.94
N ASN A 101 -18.35 18.08 3.00
CA ASN A 101 -17.18 18.84 3.45
C ASN A 101 -15.85 18.28 2.90
N GLY A 102 -15.88 17.25 2.06
CA GLY A 102 -14.67 16.61 1.53
C GLY A 102 -14.00 15.61 2.49
N GLU A 103 -14.68 15.23 3.57
CA GLU A 103 -14.13 14.27 4.56
C GLU A 103 -14.62 12.84 4.26
N TYR A 104 -13.75 11.86 4.50
CA TYR A 104 -14.00 10.43 4.26
C TYR A 104 -14.59 9.74 5.49
N THR A 105 -15.80 10.13 5.87
CA THR A 105 -16.39 9.69 7.15
C THR A 105 -17.14 8.37 7.08
N GLU A 106 -17.60 7.95 5.90
CA GLU A 106 -18.40 6.74 5.74
C GLU A 106 -17.60 5.66 5.02
N HIS A 107 -17.29 4.56 5.71
CA HIS A 107 -16.66 3.38 5.10
C HIS A 107 -17.68 2.59 4.29
N LEU A 108 -17.35 2.25 3.05
CA LEU A 108 -18.24 1.53 2.13
C LEU A 108 -17.77 0.10 1.88
N HIS A 109 -16.47 -0.11 1.68
CA HIS A 109 -15.94 -1.41 1.26
C HIS A 109 -14.46 -1.57 1.65
N SER A 110 -14.08 -2.75 2.14
CA SER A 110 -12.69 -3.21 2.24
C SER A 110 -12.43 -4.43 1.36
N ALA A 111 -11.36 -4.42 0.57
CA ALA A 111 -10.89 -5.59 -0.15
C ALA A 111 -9.40 -5.79 0.11
N SER A 112 -8.93 -7.03 0.00
CA SER A 112 -7.50 -7.30 0.15
C SER A 112 -7.05 -8.50 -0.67
N CYS A 113 -5.76 -8.52 -0.99
CA CYS A 113 -5.09 -9.61 -1.67
C CYS A 113 -3.74 -9.88 -0.98
N GLN A 114 -3.41 -11.15 -0.80
CA GLN A 114 -2.10 -11.53 -0.31
C GLN A 114 -1.12 -11.58 -1.48
N ILE A 115 0.02 -10.92 -1.32
CA ILE A 115 1.07 -10.87 -2.33
C ILE A 115 2.40 -11.36 -1.76
N LYS A 116 3.29 -11.75 -2.68
CA LYS A 116 4.69 -12.04 -2.39
C LYS A 116 5.54 -11.38 -3.46
N VAL A 117 6.53 -10.61 -3.04
CA VAL A 117 7.37 -9.83 -3.95
C VAL A 117 8.75 -10.47 -4.02
N PHE A 118 9.23 -10.66 -5.25
CA PHE A 118 10.49 -11.31 -5.58
C PHE A 118 11.38 -10.32 -6.34
N LYS A 119 12.68 -10.61 -6.39
CA LYS A 119 13.66 -9.85 -7.19
C LYS A 119 13.54 -10.20 -8.67
#